data_AF-A0A9P7K5F7-F1
#
_entry.id   AF-A0A9P7K5F7-F1
#
_cell.length_a   1.000
_cell.length_b   1.000
_cell.length_c   1.000
_cell.angle_alpha   90.00
_cell.angle_beta   90.00
_cell.angle_gamma   90.00
#
_symmetry.space_group_name_H-M   'P 1'
#
loop_
_entity.id
_entity.type
_entity.pdbx_description
1 polymer ?
#
loop_
_entity_poly.entity_id
_entity_poly.type
_entity_poly.pdbx_seq_one_letter_code
_entity_poly.pdbx_strand_id
1 'polypeptide(L)'
;MGTIYWPPSAVPLQTLILSFVVWQMGTFGITIGYHRLYSHRAFRASLGVRMMLAAMGSSAFQGSIKPGGASLLRKYSTFPEKDKCLDASWAFGGGLNNHSRAAKRQMRALRVAKIQRDD
;
A
#
# COMPACT_ATOMS: atom_id res chain seq x y z
N MET A 1 34.03 -4.15 -8.29
CA MET A 1 33.03 -4.59 -7.28
C MET A 1 33.58 -5.82 -6.59
N GLY A 2 34.35 -5.63 -5.51
CA GLY A 2 34.94 -6.74 -4.77
C GLY A 2 33.89 -7.34 -3.85
N THR A 3 33.44 -8.55 -4.13
CA THR A 3 32.62 -9.33 -3.20
C THR A 3 33.54 -9.90 -2.14
N ILE A 4 33.55 -9.27 -0.97
CA ILE A 4 34.17 -9.82 0.24
C ILE A 4 33.31 -11.01 0.67
N TYR A 5 33.78 -12.22 0.39
CA TYR A 5 33.11 -13.46 0.81
C TYR A 5 33.55 -13.75 2.25
N TRP A 6 32.80 -13.27 3.23
CA TRP A 6 33.01 -13.70 4.62
C TRP A 6 32.39 -15.08 4.79
N PRO A 7 33.16 -16.12 5.13
CA PRO A 7 32.59 -17.44 5.33
C PRO A 7 31.61 -17.36 6.51
N PRO A 8 30.43 -18.02 6.43
CA PRO A 8 29.43 -17.97 7.49
C PRO A 8 29.92 -18.52 8.85
N SER A 9 31.05 -19.24 8.87
CA SER A 9 31.77 -19.65 10.08
C SER A 9 32.50 -18.53 10.82
N ALA A 10 32.75 -17.38 10.17
CA ALA A 10 33.39 -16.21 10.78
C ALA A 10 32.38 -15.30 11.53
N VAL A 11 31.09 -15.60 11.44
CA VAL A 11 30.00 -14.82 12.06
C VAL A 11 29.52 -15.57 13.30
N PRO A 12 29.38 -14.92 14.47
CA PRO A 12 28.85 -15.58 15.65
C PRO A 12 27.43 -16.10 15.37
N LEU A 13 27.14 -17.31 15.87
CA LEU A 13 25.86 -18.00 15.68
C LEU A 13 24.67 -17.12 16.10
N GLN A 14 24.86 -16.31 17.15
CA GLN A 14 23.90 -15.33 17.64
C GLN A 14 23.45 -14.35 16.56
N THR A 15 24.36 -13.88 15.72
CA THR A 15 24.04 -12.96 14.61
C THR A 15 23.27 -13.67 13.51
N LEU A 16 23.60 -14.93 13.20
CA LEU A 16 22.86 -15.73 12.22
C LEU A 16 21.43 -15.99 12.68
N ILE A 17 21.25 -16.38 13.95
CA ILE A 17 19.94 -16.60 14.56
C ILE A 17 19.14 -15.30 14.57
N LEU A 18 19.72 -14.19 15.04
CA LEU A 18 19.07 -12.89 15.07
C LEU A 18 18.61 -12.47 13.67
N SER A 19 19.49 -12.61 12.67
CA SER A 19 19.18 -12.26 11.28
C SER A 19 18.01 -13.07 10.74
N PHE A 20 18.01 -14.39 10.99
CA PHE A 20 16.92 -15.26 10.59
C PHE A 20 15.59 -14.89 11.27
N VAL A 21 15.62 -14.64 12.57
CA VAL A 21 14.42 -14.29 13.35
C VAL A 21 13.83 -12.96 12.88
N VAL A 22 14.65 -11.93 12.70
CA VAL A 22 14.20 -10.62 12.18
C VAL A 22 13.63 -10.75 10.77
N TRP A 23 14.28 -11.54 9.90
CA TRP A 23 13.79 -11.82 8.56
C TRP A 23 12.41 -12.49 8.57
N GLN A 24 12.20 -13.49 9.43
CA GLN A 24 10.91 -14.16 9.54
C GLN A 24 9.82 -13.26 10.12
N MET A 25 10.13 -12.46 11.13
CA MET A 25 9.17 -11.51 11.70
C MET A 25 8.69 -10.49 10.65
N GLY A 26 9.58 -9.94 9.83
CA GLY A 26 9.21 -9.04 8.74
C GLY A 26 8.34 -9.73 7.67
N THR A 27 8.72 -10.94 7.28
CA THR A 27 8.01 -11.71 6.23
C THR A 27 6.58 -12.08 6.67
N PHE A 28 6.39 -12.48 7.93
CA PHE A 28 5.07 -12.74 8.49
C PHE A 28 4.24 -11.46 8.66
N GLY A 29 4.85 -10.35 9.08
CA GLY A 29 4.18 -9.04 9.17
C GLY A 29 3.59 -8.58 7.84
N ILE A 30 4.31 -8.81 6.73
CA ILE A 30 3.82 -8.46 5.39
C ILE A 30 2.76 -9.44 4.88
N THR A 31 3.02 -10.74 4.94
CA THR A 31 2.12 -11.75 4.36
C THR A 31 0.83 -11.95 5.16
N ILE A 32 0.91 -12.00 6.49
CA ILE A 32 -0.25 -12.20 7.36
C ILE A 32 -0.90 -10.86 7.68
N GLY A 33 -0.10 -9.83 7.98
CA GLY A 33 -0.60 -8.49 8.30
C GLY A 33 -1.06 -7.73 7.05
N TYR A 34 -0.11 -7.15 6.31
CA TYR A 34 -0.41 -6.22 5.20
C TYR A 34 -1.28 -6.86 4.11
N HIS A 35 -0.97 -8.08 3.71
CA HIS A 35 -1.68 -8.77 2.64
C HIS A 35 -3.02 -9.35 3.11
N ARG A 36 -3.02 -10.29 4.08
CA ARG A 36 -4.26 -10.99 4.47
C ARG A 36 -5.20 -10.16 5.34
N LEU A 37 -4.69 -9.49 6.36
CA LEU A 37 -5.53 -8.79 7.35
C LEU A 37 -5.95 -7.39 6.88
N TYR A 38 -5.03 -6.60 6.32
CA TYR A 38 -5.30 -5.21 5.94
C TYR A 38 -5.83 -5.05 4.51
N SER A 39 -5.21 -5.72 3.53
CA SER A 39 -5.65 -5.63 2.12
C SER A 39 -6.87 -6.49 1.84
N HIS A 40 -6.82 -7.79 2.17
CA HIS A 40 -7.89 -8.73 1.84
C HIS A 40 -8.95 -8.92 2.94
N ARG A 41 -8.73 -8.37 4.15
CA ARG A 41 -9.63 -8.53 5.32
C ARG A 41 -10.11 -9.98 5.52
N ALA A 42 -9.23 -10.96 5.28
CA ALA A 42 -9.58 -12.38 5.24
C ALA A 42 -10.05 -12.95 6.59
N PHE A 43 -9.69 -12.30 7.71
CA PHE A 43 -10.12 -12.68 9.06
C PHE A 43 -10.22 -11.44 9.97
N ARG A 44 -11.00 -11.54 11.05
CA ARG A 44 -11.08 -10.51 12.10
C ARG A 44 -10.16 -10.87 13.26
N ALA A 45 -9.04 -10.16 13.37
CA ALA A 45 -8.11 -10.28 14.49
C ALA A 45 -8.45 -9.29 15.63
N SER A 46 -8.10 -9.67 16.87
CA SER A 46 -8.21 -8.79 18.04
C SER A 46 -7.27 -7.57 17.90
N LEU A 47 -7.58 -6.49 18.61
CA LEU A 47 -6.86 -5.22 18.47
C LEU A 47 -5.36 -5.36 18.76
N GLY A 48 -4.98 -6.20 19.73
CA GLY A 48 -3.57 -6.50 20.04
C GLY A 48 -2.85 -7.20 18.89
N VAL A 49 -3.45 -8.23 18.29
CA VAL A 49 -2.87 -8.96 17.16
C VAL A 49 -2.73 -8.06 15.93
N ARG A 50 -3.70 -7.17 15.70
CA ARG A 50 -3.61 -6.12 14.66
C ARG A 50 -2.39 -5.21 14.89
N MET A 51 -2.22 -4.67 16.09
CA MET A 51 -1.11 -3.76 16.38
C MET A 51 0.25 -4.47 16.26
N MET A 52 0.36 -5.72 16.72
CA MET A 52 1.57 -6.52 16.57
C MET A 52 1.93 -6.74 15.09
N LEU A 53 0.95 -7.18 14.27
CA LEU A 53 1.17 -7.40 12.84
C LEU A 53 1.46 -6.09 12.08
N ALA A 54 0.86 -4.97 12.49
CA ALA A 54 1.17 -3.65 11.94
C ALA A 54 2.62 -3.23 12.25
N ALA A 55 3.08 -3.43 13.48
CA ALA A 55 4.44 -3.12 13.88
C ALA A 55 5.46 -4.00 13.13
N MET A 56 5.22 -5.31 13.06
CA MET A 56 6.06 -6.26 12.31
C MET A 56 6.07 -5.97 10.80
N GLY A 57 4.93 -5.58 10.22
CA GLY A 57 4.87 -5.16 8.82
C GLY A 57 5.56 -3.81 8.58
N SER A 58 5.50 -2.88 9.53
CA SER A 58 6.19 -1.60 9.45
C SER A 58 7.71 -1.76 9.46
N SER A 59 8.26 -2.73 10.20
CA SER A 59 9.71 -3.01 10.19
C SER A 59 10.24 -3.50 8.84
N ALA A 60 9.36 -3.91 7.91
CA ALA A 60 9.76 -4.30 6.56
C ALA A 60 9.89 -3.11 5.60
N PHE A 61 9.57 -1.87 6.03
CA PHE A 61 9.70 -0.64 5.24
C PHE A 61 9.00 -0.66 3.85
N GLN A 62 7.99 -1.50 3.64
CA GLN A 62 7.27 -1.65 2.35
C GLN A 62 6.11 -0.65 2.15
N GLY A 63 6.07 0.45 2.92
CA GLY A 63 5.05 1.50 2.79
C GLY A 63 3.92 1.41 3.82
N SER A 64 2.93 2.31 3.69
CA SER A 64 1.87 2.49 4.68
C SER A 64 0.73 1.48 4.51
N ILE A 65 0.20 0.99 5.64
CA ILE A 65 -0.99 0.13 5.72
C ILE A 65 -2.25 0.80 5.16
N LYS A 66 -2.29 2.13 5.07
CA LYS A 66 -3.49 2.86 4.64
C LYS A 66 -3.81 2.55 3.17
N PRO A 67 -5.01 2.01 2.85
CA PRO A 67 -5.52 1.95 1.49
C PRO A 67 -5.98 3.35 1.07
N GLY A 68 -5.03 4.24 0.81
CA GLY A 68 -5.29 5.63 0.41
C GLY A 68 -6.05 5.70 -0.91
N GLY A 69 -5.70 4.84 -1.88
CA GLY A 69 -6.32 4.84 -3.21
C GLY A 69 -7.82 4.54 -3.18
N ALA A 70 -8.23 3.43 -2.56
CA ALA A 70 -9.65 3.03 -2.55
C ALA A 70 -10.54 4.00 -1.75
N SER A 71 -10.04 4.54 -0.64
CA SER A 71 -10.79 5.49 0.19
C SER A 71 -10.99 6.83 -0.53
N LEU A 72 -9.97 7.29 -1.27
CA LEU A 72 -10.09 8.49 -2.12
C LEU A 72 -11.07 8.26 -3.26
N LEU A 73 -10.94 7.16 -4.00
CA LEU A 73 -11.87 6.82 -5.08
C LEU A 73 -13.31 6.76 -4.57
N ARG A 74 -13.54 6.19 -3.38
CA ARG A 74 -14.87 6.15 -2.75
C ARG A 74 -15.39 7.52 -2.33
N LYS A 75 -14.51 8.43 -1.88
CA LYS A 75 -14.89 9.81 -1.53
C LYS A 75 -15.35 10.59 -2.76
N TYR A 76 -14.72 10.36 -3.92
CA TYR A 76 -15.09 10.98 -5.19
C TYR A 76 -16.17 10.20 -5.96
N SER A 77 -16.59 9.02 -5.50
CA SER A 77 -17.63 8.22 -6.16
C SER A 77 -19.05 8.52 -5.66
N THR A 78 -19.21 9.10 -4.47
CA THR A 78 -20.54 9.44 -3.96
C THR A 78 -21.08 10.62 -4.75
N PHE A 79 -22.22 10.42 -5.43
CA PHE A 79 -23.05 11.51 -5.92
C PHE A 79 -23.79 12.07 -4.70
N PRO A 80 -23.41 13.23 -4.13
CA PRO A 80 -24.27 13.90 -3.18
C PRO A 80 -25.58 14.24 -3.91
N GLU A 81 -26.65 14.32 -3.14
CA GLU A 81 -27.99 14.64 -3.63
C GLU A 81 -27.96 15.85 -4.60
N LYS A 82 -28.46 15.56 -5.80
CA LYS A 82 -28.80 16.38 -6.98
C LYS A 82 -27.81 17.35 -7.64
N ASP A 83 -26.87 18.07 -7.00
CA ASP A 83 -26.25 19.21 -7.74
C ASP A 83 -24.72 19.39 -7.69
N LYS A 84 -23.95 18.48 -7.07
CA LYS A 84 -22.47 18.60 -7.08
C LYS A 84 -21.76 17.27 -7.29
N CYS A 85 -21.51 16.92 -8.55
CA CYS A 85 -20.45 15.96 -8.86
C CYS A 85 -19.11 16.59 -8.43
N LEU A 86 -18.39 15.97 -7.49
CA LEU A 86 -17.10 16.48 -7.01
C LEU A 86 -16.04 16.29 -8.10
N ASP A 87 -15.47 17.39 -8.62
CA ASP A 87 -14.41 17.30 -9.61
C ASP A 87 -13.12 16.71 -9.00
N ALA A 88 -12.71 15.56 -9.51
CA ALA A 88 -11.48 14.87 -9.11
C ALA A 88 -10.28 15.25 -10.00
N SER A 89 -10.45 16.14 -10.99
CA SER A 89 -9.41 16.51 -11.95
C SER A 89 -8.16 17.07 -11.29
N TRP A 90 -8.32 17.89 -10.24
CA TRP A 90 -7.19 18.44 -9.47
C TRP A 90 -6.38 17.34 -8.75
N ALA A 91 -7.05 16.41 -8.07
CA ALA A 91 -6.39 15.31 -7.36
C ALA A 91 -5.66 14.36 -8.32
N PHE A 92 -6.21 14.16 -9.53
CA PHE A 92 -5.63 13.32 -10.57
C PHE A 92 -4.49 13.98 -11.35
N GLY A 93 -4.61 15.28 -11.65
CA GLY A 93 -3.69 16.04 -12.49
C GLY A 93 -2.33 16.35 -11.87
N GLY A 94 -2.23 16.28 -10.54
CA GLY A 94 -0.97 16.54 -9.83
C GLY A 94 -1.14 17.04 -8.39
N GLY A 95 -2.35 17.34 -7.93
CA GLY A 95 -2.60 17.86 -6.58
C GLY A 95 -2.28 16.87 -5.46
N LEU A 96 -2.44 15.57 -5.71
CA LEU A 96 -2.09 14.53 -4.74
C LEU A 96 -0.93 13.65 -5.21
N ASN A 97 -0.93 13.27 -6.49
CA ASN A 97 0.11 12.42 -7.09
C ASN A 97 0.38 12.86 -8.54
N ASN A 98 1.65 12.87 -8.96
CA ASN A 98 1.97 13.02 -10.38
C ASN A 98 1.83 11.67 -11.10
N HIS A 99 0.67 11.42 -11.68
CA HIS A 99 0.38 10.12 -12.31
C HIS A 99 1.29 9.83 -13.51
N SER A 100 1.84 8.63 -13.54
CA SER A 100 2.66 8.13 -14.65
C SER A 100 1.88 8.09 -15.97
N ARG A 101 2.58 8.10 -17.11
CA ARG A 101 1.97 7.97 -18.44
C ARG A 101 1.12 6.70 -18.57
N ALA A 102 1.54 5.60 -17.92
CA ALA A 102 0.80 4.34 -17.91
C ALA A 102 -0.55 4.49 -17.18
N ALA A 103 -0.58 5.13 -16.01
CA ALA A 103 -1.81 5.37 -15.25
C ALA A 103 -2.78 6.28 -16.04
N LYS A 104 -2.27 7.33 -16.69
CA LYS A 104 -3.08 8.21 -17.56
C LYS A 104 -3.67 7.45 -18.76
N ARG A 105 -2.96 6.47 -19.31
CA ARG A 105 -3.46 5.62 -20.40
C ARG A 105 -4.56 4.68 -19.93
N GLN A 106 -4.41 4.05 -18.76
CA GLN A 106 -5.45 3.19 -18.19
C GLN A 106 -6.73 3.96 -17.85
N MET A 107 -6.63 5.15 -17.28
CA MET A 107 -7.80 5.99 -17.00
C MET A 107 -8.56 6.42 -18.26
N ARG A 108 -7.87 6.56 -19.41
CA ARG A 108 -8.56 6.79 -20.69
C ARG A 108 -9.34 5.57 -21.16
N ALA A 109 -8.83 4.36 -20.92
CA ALA A 109 -9.53 3.12 -21.25
C ALA A 109 -10.78 2.88 -20.39
N LEU A 110 -10.81 3.41 -19.17
CA LEU A 110 -11.96 3.34 -18.24
C LEU A 110 -12.99 4.46 -18.44
N ARG A 111 -12.78 5.37 -19.40
CA ARG A 111 -13.70 6.50 -19.64
C ARG A 111 -14.98 6.02 -20.33
N VAL A 112 -16.12 6.15 -19.66
CA VAL A 112 -17.44 5.77 -20.19
C VAL A 112 -18.20 6.96 -20.80
N ALA A 113 -18.02 8.17 -20.26
CA ALA A 113 -18.72 9.37 -20.73
C ALA A 113 -17.86 10.64 -20.54
N LYS A 114 -18.28 11.75 -21.16
CA LYS A 114 -17.74 13.09 -20.95
C LYS A 114 -18.88 13.99 -20.47
N ILE A 115 -18.63 14.77 -19.43
CA ILE A 115 -19.59 15.79 -18.96
C ILE A 115 -19.58 16.92 -19.98
N GLN A 116 -20.75 17.24 -20.53
CA GLN A 116 -20.98 18.46 -21.30
C GLN A 116 -20.90 19.63 -20.31
N ARG A 117 -19.98 20.57 -20.53
CA ARG A 117 -20.00 21.84 -19.81
C ARG A 117 -20.85 22.79 -20.62
N ASP A 118 -21.88 23.34 -19.98
CA ASP A 118 -22.62 24.46 -20.52
C ASP A 118 -21.76 25.70 -20.23
N ASP A 119 -21.09 26.19 -21.28
CA ASP A 119 -20.28 27.41 -21.27
C ASP A 119 -21.19 28.64 -21.43
#